data_AF-A0AAD5Y6W9-F1
#
_entry.id   AF-A0AAD5Y6W9-F1
#
_cell.length_a   1.000
_cell.length_b   1.000
_cell.length_c   1.000
_cell.angle_alpha   90.00
_cell.angle_beta   90.00
_cell.angle_gamma   90.00
#
_symmetry.space_group_name_H-M   'P 1'
#
loop_
_entity.id
_entity.type
_entity.pdbx_description
1 polymer ?
#
loop_
_entity_poly.entity_id
_entity_poly.type
_entity_poly.pdbx_seq_one_letter_code
_entity_poly.pdbx_strand_id
1 'polypeptide(L)'
;MATFIKNWDKSGVASWQVKIRRKGFPSRTRTFSTKADAQEWARTVETAMDRAEHPTNRTAEQTTLGQILMRYRDEVAPTHRGGKHELPRIKQLLRHPISENAMADLTPEKIAYWRDDRLRSVSGSSVLREMTILRSAIKRARAEWGISLREHPMIHVAQPKGNPPRERRISRTEEIRLYDGCKKARNPYLQPAIEFALETAMRQGEIVALEWRNIDLERRTARLPLTKNGRSRVVPLSSRAVEIIRSLPQDTERVFQGFSTYSVKHAFVRLVVRQGLHDLHFHDLRHEAISRLVERGLNIMEVAAVSGHQTMQMLKRYTHLRAEDIALKLG
;
A
#
# COMPACT_ATOMS: atom_id res chain seq x y z
N MET A 1 -45.68 7.53 4.64
CA MET A 1 -47.00 7.56 5.31
C MET A 1 -47.94 6.62 4.58
N ALA A 2 -48.58 5.72 5.32
CA ALA A 2 -49.67 4.88 4.81
C ALA A 2 -50.94 5.69 4.57
N THR A 3 -51.55 5.51 3.39
CA THR A 3 -52.87 6.05 3.04
C THR A 3 -53.87 4.91 2.98
N PHE A 4 -55.03 5.08 3.63
CA PHE A 4 -56.11 4.10 3.67
C PHE A 4 -57.28 4.60 2.82
N ILE A 5 -57.72 3.80 1.86
CA ILE A 5 -58.84 4.10 0.96
C ILE A 5 -59.91 3.02 1.17
N LYS A 6 -61.14 3.43 1.49
CA LYS A 6 -62.28 2.52 1.63
C LYS A 6 -63.05 2.49 0.32
N ASN A 7 -63.22 1.29 -0.26
CA ASN A 7 -63.96 1.07 -1.49
C ASN A 7 -65.16 0.16 -1.23
N TRP A 8 -66.20 0.30 -2.04
CA TRP A 8 -67.40 -0.55 -2.01
C TRP A 8 -67.55 -1.25 -3.35
N ASP A 9 -67.89 -2.53 -3.32
CA ASP A 9 -68.27 -3.24 -4.54
C ASP A 9 -69.75 -2.98 -4.91
N LYS A 10 -70.17 -3.47 -6.08
CA LYS A 10 -71.57 -3.36 -6.54
C LYS A 10 -72.55 -4.17 -5.67
N SER A 11 -72.05 -4.97 -4.73
CA SER A 11 -72.77 -5.87 -3.83
C SER A 11 -72.88 -5.32 -2.39
N GLY A 12 -72.33 -4.11 -2.12
CA GLY A 12 -72.35 -3.48 -0.80
C GLY A 12 -71.25 -3.94 0.18
N VAL A 13 -70.29 -4.74 -0.27
CA VAL A 13 -69.14 -5.20 0.55
C VAL A 13 -68.04 -4.14 0.57
N ALA A 14 -67.64 -3.75 1.77
CA ALA A 14 -66.54 -2.80 1.97
C ALA A 14 -65.18 -3.49 1.87
N SER A 15 -64.22 -2.86 1.19
CA SER A 15 -62.82 -3.25 1.15
C SER A 15 -61.92 -2.07 1.50
N TRP A 16 -60.76 -2.35 2.08
CA TRP A 16 -59.78 -1.38 2.56
C TRP A 16 -58.47 -1.54 1.80
N GLN A 17 -58.15 -0.56 0.95
CA GLN A 17 -56.89 -0.50 0.24
C GLN A 17 -55.88 0.34 1.01
N VAL A 18 -54.69 -0.21 1.25
CA VAL A 18 -53.58 0.47 1.91
C VAL A 18 -52.51 0.76 0.89
N LYS A 19 -52.04 2.01 0.82
CA LYS A 19 -50.95 2.45 -0.04
C LYS A 19 -49.84 3.08 0.79
N ILE A 20 -48.64 2.51 0.75
CA ILE A 20 -47.48 2.99 1.52
C ILE A 20 -46.48 3.61 0.55
N ARG A 21 -46.21 4.90 0.75
CA ARG A 21 -45.19 5.66 0.00
C ARG A 21 -44.15 6.22 0.97
N ARG A 22 -42.88 5.90 0.72
CA ARG A 22 -41.69 6.40 1.44
C ARG A 22 -40.56 6.60 0.43
N LYS A 23 -39.81 7.70 0.57
CA LYS A 23 -38.69 8.03 -0.31
C LYS A 23 -37.61 6.95 -0.16
N GLY A 24 -37.14 6.37 -1.26
CA GLY A 24 -36.11 5.31 -1.24
C GLY A 24 -36.62 3.87 -1.19
N PHE A 25 -37.94 3.63 -1.08
CA PHE A 25 -38.55 2.30 -1.14
C PHE A 25 -39.58 2.20 -2.27
N PRO A 26 -39.74 1.01 -2.89
CA PRO A 26 -40.80 0.79 -3.87
C PRO A 26 -42.18 0.94 -3.20
N SER A 27 -43.12 1.62 -3.86
CA SER A 27 -44.46 1.80 -3.33
C SER A 27 -45.17 0.46 -3.20
N ARG A 28 -45.74 0.17 -2.04
CA ARG A 28 -46.51 -1.06 -1.80
C ARG A 28 -47.99 -0.74 -1.67
N THR A 29 -48.83 -1.59 -2.25
CA THR A 29 -50.28 -1.45 -2.18
C THR A 29 -50.92 -2.82 -2.01
N ARG A 30 -51.89 -2.93 -1.10
CA ARG A 30 -52.63 -4.16 -0.86
C ARG A 30 -54.04 -3.84 -0.36
N THR A 31 -55.01 -4.70 -0.69
CA THR A 31 -56.42 -4.55 -0.31
C THR A 31 -56.83 -5.65 0.66
N PHE A 32 -57.64 -5.31 1.65
CA PHE A 32 -58.12 -6.18 2.73
C PHE A 32 -59.64 -6.05 2.89
N SER A 33 -60.28 -7.06 3.47
CA SER A 33 -61.71 -7.04 3.80
C SER A 33 -62.00 -6.19 5.04
N THR A 34 -61.10 -6.16 6.03
CA THR A 34 -61.28 -5.39 7.28
C THR A 34 -60.28 -4.25 7.40
N LYS A 35 -60.68 -3.20 8.16
CA LYS A 35 -59.78 -2.07 8.48
C LYS A 35 -58.64 -2.50 9.41
N ALA A 36 -58.90 -3.47 10.29
CA ALA A 36 -57.92 -3.97 11.26
C ALA A 36 -56.75 -4.66 10.54
N ASP A 37 -57.03 -5.57 9.61
CA ASP A 37 -56.00 -6.28 8.83
C ASP A 37 -55.16 -5.31 7.98
N ALA A 38 -55.83 -4.30 7.41
CA ALA A 38 -55.19 -3.21 6.68
C ALA A 38 -54.21 -2.43 7.56
N GLN A 39 -54.60 -2.08 8.80
CA GLN A 39 -53.75 -1.36 9.74
C GLN A 39 -52.58 -2.21 10.26
N GLU A 40 -52.82 -3.49 10.55
CA GLU A 40 -51.78 -4.41 10.99
C GLU A 40 -50.73 -4.62 9.90
N TRP A 41 -51.16 -4.90 8.67
CA TRP A 41 -50.25 -5.01 7.53
C TRP A 41 -49.47 -3.71 7.27
N ALA A 42 -50.13 -2.55 7.38
CA ALA A 42 -49.46 -1.26 7.24
C ALA A 42 -48.34 -1.10 8.27
N ARG A 43 -48.63 -1.40 9.54
CA ARG A 43 -47.67 -1.34 10.65
C ARG A 43 -46.50 -2.30 10.43
N THR A 44 -46.76 -3.55 10.00
CA THR A 44 -45.70 -4.51 9.69
C THR A 44 -44.78 -4.04 8.57
N VAL A 45 -45.35 -3.47 7.50
CA VAL A 45 -44.58 -2.98 6.35
C VAL A 45 -43.80 -1.71 6.70
N GLU A 46 -44.38 -0.77 7.43
CA GLU A 46 -43.68 0.44 7.90
C GLU A 46 -42.56 0.07 8.88
N THR A 47 -42.81 -0.85 9.82
CA THR A 47 -41.77 -1.38 10.74
C THR A 47 -40.64 -2.09 9.99
N ALA A 48 -40.96 -2.85 8.94
CA ALA A 48 -39.95 -3.49 8.10
C ALA A 48 -39.13 -2.47 7.30
N MET A 49 -39.75 -1.39 6.83
CA MET A 49 -39.06 -0.27 6.18
C MET A 49 -38.18 0.51 7.17
N ASP A 50 -38.64 0.74 8.41
CA ASP A 50 -37.83 1.35 9.47
C ASP A 50 -36.63 0.48 9.87
N ARG A 51 -36.83 -0.84 9.99
CA ARG A 51 -35.74 -1.80 10.21
C ARG A 51 -34.76 -1.88 9.04
N ALA A 52 -35.22 -1.64 7.81
CA ALA A 52 -34.36 -1.61 6.63
C ALA A 52 -33.59 -0.30 6.49
N GLU A 53 -34.14 0.83 6.94
CA GLU A 53 -33.42 2.12 7.05
C GLU A 53 -32.40 2.11 8.20
N HIS A 54 -32.71 1.41 9.28
CA HIS A 54 -31.84 1.25 10.45
C HIS A 54 -31.59 -0.23 10.73
N PRO A 55 -30.80 -0.94 9.88
CA PRO A 55 -30.45 -2.33 10.13
C PRO A 55 -29.77 -2.36 11.50
N THR A 56 -30.43 -3.04 12.43
CA THR A 56 -30.06 -3.05 13.84
C THR A 56 -28.60 -3.47 13.96
N ASN A 57 -27.86 -2.71 14.76
CA ASN A 57 -26.43 -2.77 15.04
C ASN A 57 -25.94 -4.13 15.61
N ARG A 58 -26.82 -5.14 15.69
CA ARG A 58 -26.57 -6.44 16.33
C ARG A 58 -25.35 -7.16 15.76
N THR A 59 -25.18 -7.14 14.44
CA THR A 59 -23.99 -7.74 13.81
C THR A 59 -22.71 -7.00 14.22
N ALA A 60 -22.75 -5.67 14.34
CA ALA A 60 -21.60 -4.87 14.77
C ALA A 60 -21.35 -4.95 16.29
N GLU A 61 -22.37 -5.22 17.09
CA GLU A 61 -22.27 -5.49 18.54
C GLU A 61 -21.67 -6.87 18.82
N GLN A 62 -22.01 -7.88 18.00
CA GLN A 62 -21.55 -9.25 18.16
C GLN A 62 -20.20 -9.53 17.49
N THR A 63 -19.82 -8.71 16.49
CA THR A 63 -18.58 -8.92 15.75
C THR A 63 -17.49 -8.02 16.31
N THR A 64 -16.35 -8.61 16.70
CA THR A 64 -15.18 -7.86 17.18
C THR A 64 -14.28 -7.41 16.04
N LEU A 65 -13.49 -6.37 16.28
CA LEU A 65 -12.44 -5.95 15.35
C LEU A 65 -11.47 -7.10 15.03
N GLY A 66 -11.17 -7.97 15.99
CA GLY A 66 -10.33 -9.14 15.82
C GLY A 66 -10.89 -10.13 14.80
N GLN A 67 -12.20 -10.40 14.83
CA GLN A 67 -12.86 -11.24 13.84
C GLN A 67 -12.79 -10.63 12.43
N ILE A 68 -12.99 -9.31 12.32
CA ILE A 68 -12.84 -8.56 11.06
C ILE A 68 -11.40 -8.66 10.53
N LEU A 69 -10.40 -8.51 11.41
CA LEU A 69 -8.98 -8.60 11.04
C LEU A 69 -8.57 -10.01 10.63
N MET A 70 -9.08 -11.06 11.29
CA MET A 70 -8.85 -12.45 10.89
C MET A 70 -9.45 -12.74 9.52
N ARG A 71 -10.71 -12.34 9.29
CA ARG A 71 -11.33 -12.48 7.98
C ARG A 71 -10.57 -11.71 6.90
N TYR A 72 -10.15 -10.48 7.19
CA TYR A 72 -9.33 -9.69 6.27
C TYR A 72 -7.98 -10.35 5.96
N ARG A 73 -7.33 -10.94 6.96
CA ARG A 73 -6.08 -11.69 6.80
C ARG A 73 -6.21 -12.87 5.84
N ASP A 74 -7.35 -13.56 5.88
CA ASP A 74 -7.55 -14.82 5.18
C ASP A 74 -8.19 -14.61 3.79
N GLU A 75 -9.10 -13.65 3.64
CA GLU A 75 -9.82 -13.40 2.39
C GLU A 75 -9.22 -12.27 1.54
N VAL A 76 -8.70 -11.20 2.17
CA VAL A 76 -8.34 -9.96 1.45
C VAL A 76 -6.84 -9.82 1.32
N ALA A 77 -6.09 -9.90 2.42
CA ALA A 77 -4.64 -9.73 2.41
C ALA A 77 -3.92 -10.64 1.40
N PRO A 78 -4.31 -11.91 1.15
CA PRO A 78 -3.65 -12.76 0.16
C PRO A 78 -3.84 -12.28 -1.28
N THR A 79 -4.93 -11.56 -1.56
CA THR A 79 -5.17 -10.95 -2.88
C THR A 79 -4.24 -9.76 -3.13
N HIS A 80 -3.73 -9.13 -2.06
CA HIS A 80 -2.79 -8.03 -2.17
C HIS A 80 -1.40 -8.55 -2.56
N ARG A 81 -0.76 -7.87 -3.49
CA ARG A 81 0.63 -8.21 -3.89
C ARG A 81 1.61 -8.14 -2.71
N GLY A 82 1.37 -7.22 -1.78
CA GLY A 82 2.13 -7.04 -0.54
C GLY A 82 1.58 -7.83 0.65
N GLY A 83 0.58 -8.70 0.45
CA GLY A 83 -0.18 -9.39 1.50
C GLY A 83 0.69 -10.05 2.55
N LYS A 84 1.74 -10.76 2.12
CA LYS A 84 2.74 -11.38 3.01
C LYS A 84 3.38 -10.41 4.01
N HIS A 85 3.53 -9.13 3.62
CA HIS A 85 4.06 -8.09 4.49
C HIS A 85 2.99 -7.47 5.39
N GLU A 86 1.71 -7.63 5.08
CA GLU A 86 0.59 -7.22 5.94
C GLU A 86 0.36 -8.22 7.07
N LEU A 87 0.60 -9.52 6.85
CA LEU A 87 0.35 -10.57 7.85
C LEU A 87 1.00 -10.31 9.23
N PRO A 88 2.28 -9.91 9.33
CA PRO A 88 2.88 -9.63 10.65
C PRO A 88 2.21 -8.45 11.35
N ARG A 89 1.73 -7.45 10.60
CA ARG A 89 1.02 -6.28 11.15
C ARG A 89 -0.37 -6.65 11.61
N ILE A 90 -1.08 -7.48 10.84
CA ILE A 90 -2.38 -8.01 11.26
C ILE A 90 -2.23 -8.84 12.53
N LYS A 91 -1.21 -9.71 12.60
CA LYS A 91 -0.89 -10.46 13.84
C LYS A 91 -0.61 -9.53 15.02
N GLN A 92 0.09 -8.42 14.80
CA GLN A 92 0.33 -7.42 15.85
C GLN A 92 -0.96 -6.73 16.31
N LEU A 93 -1.84 -6.37 15.38
CA LEU A 93 -3.16 -5.80 15.68
C LEU A 93 -4.02 -6.78 16.48
N LEU A 94 -4.03 -8.06 16.10
CA LEU A 94 -4.75 -9.14 16.78
C LEU A 94 -4.26 -9.42 18.20
N ARG A 95 -3.01 -9.04 18.53
CA ARG A 95 -2.45 -9.18 19.88
C ARG A 95 -2.77 -7.99 20.79
N HIS A 96 -3.26 -6.90 20.23
CA HIS A 96 -3.55 -5.70 20.99
C HIS A 96 -5.01 -5.72 21.49
N PRO A 97 -5.30 -5.23 22.72
CA PRO A 97 -6.66 -5.22 23.29
C PRO A 97 -7.72 -4.51 22.43
N ILE A 98 -7.30 -3.61 21.54
CA ILE A 98 -8.22 -2.98 20.56
C ILE A 98 -8.96 -4.02 19.71
N SER A 99 -8.37 -5.18 19.43
CA SER A 99 -8.99 -6.24 18.63
C SER A 99 -10.16 -6.92 19.34
N GLU A 100 -10.25 -6.83 20.66
CA GLU A 100 -11.34 -7.43 21.45
C GLU A 100 -12.61 -6.57 21.43
N ASN A 101 -12.51 -5.31 21.00
CA ASN A 101 -13.65 -4.41 20.97
C ASN A 101 -14.65 -4.83 19.89
N ALA A 102 -15.94 -4.80 20.24
CA ALA A 102 -17.02 -4.90 19.27
C ALA A 102 -16.89 -3.77 18.23
N MET A 103 -17.32 -4.03 16.99
CA MET A 103 -17.31 -3.02 15.93
C MET A 103 -18.20 -1.81 16.28
N ALA A 104 -19.28 -2.04 17.01
CA ALA A 104 -20.15 -0.98 17.53
C ALA A 104 -19.47 -0.08 18.58
N ASP A 105 -18.56 -0.65 19.38
CA ASP A 105 -17.86 0.04 20.46
C ASP A 105 -16.54 0.68 20.02
N LEU A 106 -16.18 0.55 18.75
CA LEU A 106 -14.94 1.08 18.21
C LEU A 106 -15.10 2.58 17.93
N THR A 107 -14.58 3.41 18.84
CA THR A 107 -14.62 4.88 18.73
C THR A 107 -13.30 5.45 18.20
N PRO A 108 -13.29 6.67 17.64
CA PRO A 108 -12.06 7.38 17.28
C PRO A 108 -11.08 7.49 18.46
N GLU A 109 -11.59 7.67 19.68
CA GLU A 109 -10.81 7.74 20.91
C GLU A 109 -10.04 6.44 21.19
N LYS A 110 -10.70 5.27 21.10
CA LYS A 110 -10.03 3.97 21.29
C LYS A 110 -8.95 3.70 20.23
N ILE A 111 -9.19 4.13 18.99
CA ILE A 111 -8.19 4.03 17.92
C ILE A 111 -7.01 4.99 18.17
N ALA A 112 -7.27 6.21 18.66
CA ALA A 112 -6.22 7.14 19.04
C ALA A 112 -5.37 6.60 20.20
N TYR A 113 -6.00 6.01 21.22
CA TYR A 113 -5.31 5.32 22.31
C TYR A 113 -4.39 4.21 21.78
N TRP A 114 -4.89 3.32 20.93
CA TRP A 114 -4.05 2.29 20.30
C TRP A 114 -2.90 2.89 19.49
N ARG A 115 -3.15 3.93 18.69
CA ARG A 115 -2.11 4.62 17.92
C ARG A 115 -1.00 5.11 18.85
N ASP A 116 -1.36 5.78 19.94
CA ASP A 116 -0.42 6.40 20.87
C ASP A 116 0.33 5.37 21.69
N ASP A 117 -0.32 4.26 22.07
CA ASP A 117 0.35 3.10 22.66
C ASP A 117 1.40 2.51 21.71
N ARG A 118 1.03 2.27 20.44
CA ARG A 118 1.97 1.74 19.43
C ARG A 118 3.14 2.68 19.18
N LEU A 119 2.94 3.99 19.18
CA LEU A 119 4.00 4.98 19.01
C LEU A 119 5.06 4.93 20.13
N ARG A 120 4.76 4.35 21.29
CA ARG A 120 5.76 4.13 22.35
C ARG A 120 6.79 3.06 21.99
N SER A 121 6.44 2.12 21.10
CA SER A 121 7.30 0.97 20.76
C SER A 121 7.80 0.97 19.32
N VAL A 122 7.14 1.68 18.41
CA VAL A 122 7.50 1.67 16.98
C VAL A 122 7.43 3.06 16.34
N SER A 123 8.13 3.22 15.22
CA SER A 123 8.14 4.47 14.46
C SER A 123 6.76 4.83 13.89
N GLY A 124 6.52 6.13 13.67
CA GLY A 124 5.27 6.64 13.08
C GLY A 124 4.96 6.03 11.71
N SER A 125 5.97 5.78 10.88
CA SER A 125 5.79 5.05 9.61
C SER A 125 5.28 3.61 9.78
N SER A 126 5.59 2.95 10.89
CA SER A 126 5.08 1.60 11.18
C SER A 126 3.61 1.66 11.56
N VAL A 127 3.25 2.60 12.45
CA VAL A 127 1.85 2.85 12.85
C VAL A 127 0.99 3.27 11.66
N LEU A 128 1.48 4.12 10.75
CA LEU A 128 0.77 4.49 9.51
C LEU A 128 0.39 3.27 8.66
N ARG A 129 1.28 2.29 8.56
CA ARG A 129 1.02 1.04 7.80
C ARG A 129 -0.03 0.18 8.51
N GLU A 130 0.03 0.09 9.84
CA GLU A 130 -0.99 -0.60 10.65
C GLU A 130 -2.36 0.11 10.51
N MET A 131 -2.40 1.45 10.58
CA MET A 131 -3.61 2.26 10.37
C MET A 131 -4.21 2.07 8.97
N THR A 132 -3.38 1.92 7.94
CA THR A 132 -3.84 1.69 6.56
C THR A 132 -4.56 0.35 6.43
N ILE A 133 -4.03 -0.70 7.07
CA ILE A 133 -4.65 -2.02 7.13
C ILE A 133 -5.97 -1.93 7.90
N LEU A 134 -5.97 -1.30 9.08
CA LEU A 134 -7.16 -1.11 9.91
C LEU A 134 -8.28 -0.40 9.14
N ARG A 135 -7.95 0.70 8.46
CA ARG A 135 -8.89 1.45 7.61
C ARG A 135 -9.46 0.60 6.49
N SER A 136 -8.61 -0.20 5.83
CA SER A 136 -9.04 -1.06 4.72
C SER A 136 -9.93 -2.21 5.19
N ALA A 137 -9.60 -2.83 6.32
CA ALA A 137 -10.40 -3.90 6.93
C ALA A 137 -11.78 -3.39 7.35
N ILE A 138 -11.84 -2.25 8.04
CA ILE A 138 -13.12 -1.64 8.46
C ILE A 138 -13.95 -1.21 7.24
N LYS A 139 -13.30 -0.63 6.21
CA LYS A 139 -13.99 -0.27 4.96
C LYS A 139 -14.60 -1.50 4.30
N ARG A 140 -13.86 -2.61 4.19
CA ARG A 140 -14.36 -3.86 3.62
C ARG A 140 -15.51 -4.42 4.45
N ALA A 141 -15.38 -4.41 5.78
CA ALA A 141 -16.41 -4.89 6.69
C ALA A 141 -17.75 -4.17 6.50
N ARG A 142 -17.68 -2.84 6.35
CA ARG A 142 -18.86 -2.00 6.11
C ARG A 142 -19.48 -2.20 4.73
N ALA A 143 -18.66 -2.43 3.72
CA ALA A 143 -19.13 -2.55 2.34
C ALA A 143 -19.71 -3.94 2.02
N GLU A 144 -19.09 -5.00 2.55
CA GLU A 144 -19.33 -6.37 2.05
C GLU A 144 -19.61 -7.41 3.15
N TRP A 145 -19.33 -7.12 4.42
CA TRP A 145 -19.50 -8.10 5.51
C TRP A 145 -20.68 -7.77 6.44
N GLY A 146 -21.58 -6.89 6.01
CA GLY A 146 -22.81 -6.57 6.74
C GLY A 146 -22.58 -5.81 8.05
N ILE A 147 -21.40 -5.20 8.25
CA ILE A 147 -21.11 -4.39 9.44
C ILE A 147 -21.59 -2.96 9.20
N SER A 148 -22.83 -2.68 9.61
CA SER A 148 -23.38 -1.33 9.53
C SER A 148 -22.84 -0.47 10.68
N LEU A 149 -22.14 0.62 10.35
CA LEU A 149 -21.68 1.63 11.29
C LEU A 149 -22.13 3.00 10.79
N ARG A 150 -22.66 3.83 11.70
CA ARG A 150 -23.09 5.21 11.41
C ARG A 150 -21.99 6.01 10.72
N GLU A 151 -20.77 5.93 11.25
CA GLU A 151 -19.59 6.58 10.70
C GLU A 151 -18.39 5.64 10.66
N HIS A 152 -17.36 6.00 9.89
CA HIS A 152 -16.11 5.26 9.94
C HIS A 152 -15.36 5.65 11.22
N PRO A 153 -14.98 4.71 12.10
CA PRO A 153 -14.36 5.04 13.38
C PRO A 153 -12.95 5.67 13.28
N MET A 154 -12.39 5.76 12.07
CA MET A 154 -11.07 6.35 11.81
C MET A 154 -11.15 7.72 11.11
N ILE A 155 -12.35 8.27 10.92
CA ILE A 155 -12.55 9.48 10.11
C ILE A 155 -11.85 10.71 10.72
N HIS A 156 -11.89 10.85 12.05
CA HIS A 156 -11.28 11.96 12.79
C HIS A 156 -9.97 11.60 13.51
N VAL A 157 -9.42 10.40 13.24
CA VAL A 157 -8.18 9.98 13.90
C VAL A 157 -6.99 10.58 13.17
N ALA A 158 -6.25 11.47 13.87
CA ALA A 158 -5.04 12.07 13.35
C ALA A 158 -3.98 11.01 13.03
N GLN A 159 -3.30 11.19 11.89
CA GLN A 159 -2.21 10.32 11.47
C GLN A 159 -0.89 10.74 12.13
N PRO A 160 -0.06 9.80 12.59
CA PRO A 160 1.27 10.15 13.07
C PRO A 160 2.15 10.65 11.93
N LYS A 161 3.13 11.49 12.27
CA LYS A 161 4.14 11.93 11.30
C LYS A 161 4.95 10.72 10.83
N GLY A 162 5.06 10.55 9.52
CA GLY A 162 5.96 9.56 8.94
C GLY A 162 7.42 9.94 9.22
N ASN A 163 8.31 8.94 9.13
CA ASN A 163 9.73 9.20 9.20
C ASN A 163 10.15 10.14 8.05
N PRO A 164 11.09 11.06 8.30
CA PRO A 164 11.63 11.89 7.24
C PRO A 164 12.26 10.98 6.17
N PRO A 165 12.21 11.41 4.90
CA PRO A 165 12.91 10.68 3.86
C PRO A 165 14.42 10.64 4.15
N ARG A 166 15.05 9.52 3.81
CA ARG A 166 16.49 9.35 4.01
C ARG A 166 17.29 10.13 2.96
N GLU A 167 18.34 10.82 3.41
CA GLU A 167 19.22 11.68 2.60
C GLU A 167 20.68 11.19 2.55
N ARG A 168 20.93 9.98 3.04
CA ARG A 168 22.25 9.37 3.10
C ARG A 168 22.83 9.21 1.69
N ARG A 169 23.94 9.90 1.43
CA ARG A 169 24.80 9.73 0.25
C ARG A 169 26.10 9.05 0.63
N ILE A 170 26.64 8.21 -0.25
CA ILE A 170 27.93 7.53 -0.04
C ILE A 170 29.06 8.40 -0.57
N SER A 171 30.09 8.63 0.25
CA SER A 171 31.29 9.35 -0.18
C SER A 171 32.24 8.45 -0.97
N ARG A 172 33.13 9.06 -1.75
CA ARG A 172 34.15 8.32 -2.51
C ARG A 172 35.03 7.43 -1.63
N THR A 173 35.39 7.90 -0.43
CA THR A 173 36.18 7.13 0.55
C THR A 173 35.42 5.90 1.06
N GLU A 174 34.11 6.05 1.32
CA GLU A 174 33.26 4.94 1.75
C GLU A 174 33.04 3.92 0.62
N GLU A 175 32.92 4.39 -0.62
CA GLU A 175 32.81 3.54 -1.80
C GLU A 175 34.08 2.68 -1.98
N ILE A 176 35.28 3.27 -1.81
CA ILE A 176 36.54 2.52 -1.82
C ILE A 176 36.56 1.44 -0.74
N ARG A 177 36.12 1.76 0.49
CA ARG A 177 36.03 0.78 1.59
C ARG A 177 35.02 -0.33 1.29
N LEU A 178 33.88 -0.01 0.67
CA LEU A 178 32.91 -1.02 0.25
C LEU A 178 33.53 -2.01 -0.74
N TYR A 179 34.23 -1.52 -1.76
CA TYR A 179 34.88 -2.37 -2.76
C TYR A 179 35.99 -3.22 -2.14
N ASP A 180 36.81 -2.66 -1.24
CA ASP A 180 37.81 -3.45 -0.54
C ASP A 180 37.18 -4.58 0.31
N GLY A 181 36.08 -4.27 1.00
CA GLY A 181 35.35 -5.26 1.77
C GLY A 181 34.69 -6.37 0.94
N CYS A 182 34.37 -6.08 -0.33
CA CYS A 182 33.81 -7.07 -1.24
C CYS A 182 34.82 -8.13 -1.69
N LYS A 183 36.12 -7.81 -1.73
CA LYS A 183 37.18 -8.81 -2.01
C LYS A 183 37.14 -9.99 -1.02
N LYS A 184 36.66 -9.73 0.20
CA LYS A 184 36.49 -10.72 1.28
C LYS A 184 35.06 -11.26 1.37
N ALA A 185 34.19 -10.97 0.40
CA ALA A 185 32.82 -11.47 0.37
C ALA A 185 32.79 -12.87 -0.26
N ARG A 186 32.05 -13.80 0.36
CA ARG A 186 31.89 -15.16 -0.16
C ARG A 186 31.13 -15.22 -1.49
N ASN A 187 30.33 -14.20 -1.79
CA ASN A 187 29.50 -14.18 -2.98
C ASN A 187 30.13 -13.25 -4.03
N PRO A 188 30.58 -13.79 -5.18
CA PRO A 188 31.30 -13.03 -6.20
C PRO A 188 30.44 -11.94 -6.87
N TYR A 189 29.10 -12.06 -6.90
CA TYR A 189 28.28 -11.02 -7.52
C TYR A 189 27.93 -9.85 -6.59
N LEU A 190 28.42 -9.81 -5.35
CA LEU A 190 28.10 -8.71 -4.43
C LEU A 190 28.66 -7.37 -4.93
N GLN A 191 29.94 -7.36 -5.31
CA GLN A 191 30.58 -6.16 -5.85
C GLN A 191 29.96 -5.74 -7.19
N PRO A 192 29.83 -6.63 -8.19
CA PRO A 192 29.10 -6.34 -9.42
C PRO A 192 27.71 -5.77 -9.17
N ALA A 193 26.94 -6.29 -8.21
CA ALA A 193 25.60 -5.80 -7.91
C ALA A 193 25.61 -4.39 -7.28
N ILE A 194 26.61 -4.06 -6.46
CA ILE A 194 26.78 -2.72 -5.87
C ILE A 194 27.14 -1.72 -6.95
N GLU A 195 28.15 -2.03 -7.78
CA GLU A 195 28.59 -1.18 -8.87
C GLU A 195 27.46 -0.96 -9.89
N PHE A 196 26.75 -2.04 -10.25
CA PHE A 196 25.63 -1.97 -11.18
C PHE A 196 24.47 -1.14 -10.62
N ALA A 197 24.22 -1.18 -9.30
CA ALA A 197 23.22 -0.33 -8.66
C ALA A 197 23.59 1.16 -8.75
N LEU A 198 24.87 1.50 -8.57
CA LEU A 198 25.39 2.87 -8.67
C LEU A 198 25.35 3.41 -10.11
N GLU A 199 25.52 2.54 -11.11
CA GLU A 199 25.52 2.97 -12.52
C GLU A 199 24.12 3.06 -13.14
N THR A 200 23.17 2.23 -12.71
CA THR A 200 21.84 2.12 -13.36
C THR A 200 20.70 2.78 -12.60
N ALA A 201 20.94 3.15 -11.34
CA ALA A 201 19.91 3.58 -10.40
C ALA A 201 18.73 2.59 -10.26
N MET A 202 18.87 1.32 -10.66
CA MET A 202 17.78 0.33 -10.59
C MET A 202 17.39 0.01 -9.14
N ARG A 203 16.14 -0.38 -8.90
CA ARG A 203 15.72 -0.89 -7.59
C ARG A 203 16.40 -2.23 -7.32
N GLN A 204 16.74 -2.52 -6.07
CA GLN A 204 17.36 -3.79 -5.67
C GLN A 204 16.60 -5.02 -6.22
N GLY A 205 15.27 -5.03 -6.13
CA GLY A 205 14.45 -6.13 -6.67
C GLY A 205 14.50 -6.24 -8.19
N GLU A 206 14.72 -5.15 -8.92
CA GLU A 206 14.88 -5.14 -10.37
C GLU A 206 16.25 -5.71 -10.77
N ILE A 207 17.32 -5.35 -10.04
CA ILE A 207 18.68 -5.88 -10.26
C ILE A 207 18.70 -7.39 -10.05
N VAL A 208 18.16 -7.85 -8.94
CA VAL A 208 18.17 -9.29 -8.57
C VAL A 208 17.29 -10.14 -9.48
N ALA A 209 16.28 -9.55 -10.12
CA ALA A 209 15.40 -10.24 -11.07
C ALA A 209 15.83 -10.04 -12.54
N LEU A 210 16.97 -9.39 -12.80
CA LEU A 210 17.44 -9.15 -14.15
C LEU A 210 17.93 -10.44 -14.80
N GLU A 211 17.49 -10.68 -16.03
CA GLU A 211 17.78 -11.89 -16.81
C GLU A 211 18.55 -11.51 -18.07
N TRP A 212 19.40 -12.43 -18.54
CA TRP A 212 20.24 -12.19 -19.72
C TRP A 212 19.43 -11.88 -20.98
N ARG A 213 18.29 -12.57 -21.17
CA ARG A 213 17.36 -12.32 -22.29
C ARG A 213 16.83 -10.89 -22.39
N ASN A 214 16.92 -10.13 -21.30
CA ASN A 214 16.43 -8.75 -21.22
C ASN A 214 17.54 -7.71 -21.42
N ILE A 215 18.78 -8.14 -21.66
CA ILE A 215 19.91 -7.25 -21.90
C ILE A 215 20.23 -7.23 -23.39
N ASP A 216 20.32 -6.02 -23.93
CA ASP A 216 20.83 -5.75 -25.27
C ASP A 216 22.15 -4.98 -25.11
N LEU A 217 23.28 -5.69 -25.29
CA LEU A 217 24.61 -5.11 -25.12
C LEU A 217 25.03 -4.23 -26.30
N GLU A 218 24.45 -4.42 -27.49
CA GLU A 218 24.72 -3.59 -28.66
C GLU A 218 24.07 -2.22 -28.50
N ARG A 219 22.79 -2.21 -28.12
CA ARG A 219 22.06 -0.97 -27.82
C ARG A 219 22.38 -0.40 -26.44
N ARG A 220 23.13 -1.14 -25.61
CA ARG A 220 23.45 -0.81 -24.21
C ARG A 220 22.20 -0.52 -23.40
N THR A 221 21.26 -1.45 -23.41
CA THR A 221 19.99 -1.31 -22.68
C THR A 221 19.63 -2.57 -21.90
N ALA A 222 18.96 -2.37 -20.76
CA ALA A 222 18.32 -3.44 -20.01
C ALA A 222 16.80 -3.20 -19.99
N ARG A 223 16.05 -4.12 -20.59
CA ARG A 223 14.59 -4.12 -20.52
C ARG A 223 14.17 -4.66 -19.17
N LEU A 224 13.41 -3.88 -18.42
CA LEU A 224 12.73 -4.37 -17.24
C LEU A 224 11.33 -4.79 -17.69
N PRO A 225 11.07 -6.10 -17.90
CA PRO A 225 9.74 -6.57 -18.25
C PRO A 225 8.78 -6.17 -17.15
N LEU A 226 7.49 -6.11 -17.50
CA LEU A 226 6.43 -5.65 -16.61
C LEU A 226 6.60 -6.26 -15.22
N THR A 227 7.17 -5.49 -14.29
CA THR A 227 7.15 -5.91 -12.90
C THR A 227 5.69 -5.78 -12.48
N LYS A 228 5.21 -6.70 -11.66
CA LYS A 228 3.79 -6.89 -11.35
C LYS A 228 3.02 -5.65 -10.76
N ASN A 229 3.59 -4.42 -10.72
CA ASN A 229 3.04 -3.09 -10.33
C ASN A 229 3.75 -1.91 -11.07
N GLY A 230 4.51 -2.13 -12.14
CA GLY A 230 5.32 -1.09 -12.77
C GLY A 230 5.29 -1.23 -14.28
N ARG A 231 5.17 -0.10 -14.98
CA ARG A 231 5.31 -0.06 -16.44
C ARG A 231 6.64 -0.70 -16.82
N SER A 232 6.62 -1.52 -17.87
CA SER A 232 7.87 -1.95 -18.49
C SER A 232 8.66 -0.70 -18.85
N ARG A 233 9.95 -0.70 -18.53
CA ARG A 233 10.83 0.39 -18.93
C ARG A 233 12.16 -0.17 -19.41
N VAL A 234 12.82 0.59 -20.26
CA VAL A 234 14.16 0.28 -20.73
C VAL A 234 15.12 1.20 -19.99
N VAL A 235 16.10 0.61 -19.33
CA VAL A 235 17.13 1.33 -18.58
C VAL A 235 18.38 1.40 -19.48
N PRO A 236 18.90 2.59 -19.80
CA PRO A 236 20.16 2.71 -20.50
C PRO A 236 21.32 2.27 -19.60
N LEU A 237 22.31 1.61 -20.18
CA LEU A 237 23.49 1.11 -19.49
C LEU A 237 24.69 1.99 -19.84
N SER A 238 25.37 2.51 -18.82
CA SER A 238 26.66 3.19 -19.01
C SER A 238 27.71 2.20 -19.53
N SER A 239 28.80 2.70 -20.11
CA SER A 239 29.92 1.84 -20.52
C SER A 239 30.43 0.99 -19.35
N ARG A 240 30.47 1.56 -18.15
CA ARG A 240 30.84 0.82 -16.94
C ARG A 240 29.84 -0.27 -16.58
N ALA A 241 28.53 0.00 -16.69
CA ALA A 241 27.50 -1.02 -16.46
C ALA A 241 27.62 -2.20 -17.46
N VAL A 242 27.99 -1.90 -18.71
CA VAL A 242 28.24 -2.91 -19.75
C VAL A 242 29.48 -3.74 -19.43
N GLU A 243 30.58 -3.13 -18.99
CA GLU A 243 31.79 -3.84 -18.54
C GLU A 243 31.47 -4.80 -17.39
N ILE A 244 30.70 -4.34 -16.40
CA ILE A 244 30.28 -5.15 -15.26
C ILE A 244 29.50 -6.36 -15.75
N ILE A 245 28.47 -6.15 -16.58
CA ILE A 245 27.68 -7.26 -17.13
C ILE A 245 28.56 -8.25 -17.92
N ARG A 246 29.47 -7.75 -18.76
CA ARG A 246 30.36 -8.61 -19.57
C ARG A 246 31.32 -9.45 -18.74
N SER A 247 31.67 -9.01 -17.53
CA SER A 247 32.55 -9.76 -16.63
C SER A 247 31.85 -10.88 -15.85
N LEU A 248 30.52 -10.97 -15.93
CA LEU A 248 29.73 -11.99 -15.22
C LEU A 248 29.52 -13.26 -16.07
N PRO A 249 29.44 -14.45 -15.43
CA PRO A 249 29.09 -15.69 -16.13
C PRO A 249 27.71 -15.65 -16.78
N GLN A 250 27.63 -16.07 -18.05
CA GLN A 250 26.38 -16.07 -18.86
C GLN A 250 25.73 -17.45 -18.97
N ASP A 251 26.14 -18.40 -18.14
CA ASP A 251 25.68 -19.79 -18.10
C ASP A 251 24.39 -19.99 -17.28
N THR A 252 23.78 -18.91 -16.81
CA THR A 252 22.63 -18.90 -15.92
C THR A 252 21.48 -18.10 -16.53
N GLU A 253 20.25 -18.25 -16.02
CA GLU A 253 19.11 -17.44 -16.51
C GLU A 253 19.20 -15.98 -16.06
N ARG A 254 19.66 -15.75 -14.81
CA ARG A 254 19.75 -14.44 -14.18
C ARG A 254 21.17 -13.90 -14.20
N VAL A 255 21.29 -12.59 -14.40
CA VAL A 255 22.57 -11.88 -14.42
C VAL A 255 23.28 -11.96 -13.06
N PHE A 256 22.51 -11.84 -11.98
CA PHE A 256 23.00 -11.92 -10.61
C PHE A 256 22.48 -13.21 -9.96
N GLN A 257 22.97 -14.36 -10.43
CA GLN A 257 22.53 -15.67 -9.96
C GLN A 257 22.78 -15.88 -8.45
N GLY A 258 21.88 -16.59 -7.78
CA GLY A 258 22.00 -16.89 -6.34
C GLY A 258 21.72 -15.69 -5.42
N PHE A 259 21.42 -14.52 -5.98
CA PHE A 259 20.90 -13.40 -5.22
C PHE A 259 19.38 -13.46 -5.11
N SER A 260 18.91 -13.27 -3.89
CA SER A 260 17.53 -12.87 -3.58
C SER A 260 17.59 -11.49 -2.94
N THR A 261 16.48 -10.75 -2.94
CA THR A 261 16.42 -9.45 -2.26
C THR A 261 16.84 -9.56 -0.79
N TYR A 262 16.52 -10.70 -0.16
CA TYR A 262 16.93 -11.01 1.20
C TYR A 262 18.45 -11.22 1.31
N SER A 263 19.04 -12.07 0.46
CA SER A 263 20.47 -12.37 0.54
C SER A 263 21.35 -11.16 0.23
N VAL A 264 20.99 -10.32 -0.76
CA VAL A 264 21.69 -9.04 -1.03
C VAL A 264 21.65 -8.17 0.22
N LYS A 265 20.47 -7.96 0.80
CA LYS A 265 20.29 -7.07 1.95
C LYS A 265 21.20 -7.51 3.11
N HIS A 266 21.18 -8.79 3.48
CA HIS A 266 21.98 -9.29 4.59
C HIS A 266 23.48 -9.31 4.27
N ALA A 267 23.88 -9.63 3.04
CA ALA A 267 25.28 -9.56 2.62
C ALA A 267 25.81 -8.12 2.71
N PHE A 268 25.03 -7.15 2.22
CA PHE A 268 25.39 -5.73 2.27
C PHE A 268 25.46 -5.19 3.70
N VAL A 269 24.50 -5.53 4.57
CA VAL A 269 24.54 -5.12 5.99
C VAL A 269 25.80 -5.66 6.67
N ARG A 270 26.17 -6.93 6.44
CA ARG A 270 27.42 -7.50 6.99
C ARG A 270 28.66 -6.81 6.45
N LEU A 271 28.66 -6.44 5.17
CA LEU A 271 29.75 -5.70 4.52
C LEU A 271 29.92 -4.32 5.17
N VAL A 272 28.83 -3.57 5.32
CA VAL A 272 28.79 -2.24 5.95
C VAL A 272 29.34 -2.29 7.37
N VAL A 273 28.87 -3.23 8.19
CA VAL A 273 29.36 -3.42 9.57
C VAL A 273 30.86 -3.75 9.60
N ARG A 274 31.31 -4.68 8.75
CA ARG A 274 32.73 -5.09 8.68
C ARG A 274 33.65 -3.93 8.29
N GLN A 275 33.18 -3.03 7.42
CA GLN A 275 33.94 -1.88 6.94
C GLN A 275 33.82 -0.65 7.86
N GLY A 276 33.13 -0.77 9.01
CA GLY A 276 32.91 0.34 9.92
C GLY A 276 32.11 1.47 9.30
N LEU A 277 31.24 1.15 8.33
CA LEU A 277 30.38 2.13 7.67
C LEU A 277 29.12 2.31 8.51
N HIS A 278 28.77 3.57 8.78
CA HIS A 278 27.62 3.90 9.60
C HIS A 278 26.41 4.19 8.74
N ASP A 279 25.29 3.58 9.16
CA ASP A 279 23.96 3.83 8.63
C ASP A 279 23.96 3.90 7.10
N LEU A 280 24.32 2.80 6.43
CA LEU A 280 24.31 2.67 4.97
C LEU A 280 23.50 1.43 4.58
N HIS A 281 22.52 1.62 3.70
CA HIS A 281 21.66 0.57 3.17
C HIS A 281 21.87 0.41 1.67
N PHE A 282 21.60 -0.80 1.15
CA PHE A 282 21.73 -1.05 -0.29
C PHE A 282 20.87 -0.10 -1.13
N HIS A 283 19.72 0.33 -0.60
CA HIS A 283 18.86 1.29 -1.29
C HIS A 283 19.49 2.69 -1.42
N ASP A 284 20.43 3.06 -0.55
CA ASP A 284 21.12 4.35 -0.64
C ASP A 284 22.02 4.42 -1.88
N LEU A 285 22.47 3.28 -2.41
CA LEU A 285 23.19 3.23 -3.69
C LEU A 285 22.33 3.75 -4.84
N ARG A 286 21.03 3.47 -4.82
CA ARG A 286 20.09 4.04 -5.80
C ARG A 286 19.90 5.54 -5.57
N HIS A 287 19.85 5.99 -4.32
CA HIS A 287 19.80 7.43 -4.02
C HIS A 287 21.04 8.14 -4.57
N GLU A 288 22.23 7.59 -4.33
CA GLU A 288 23.48 8.10 -4.86
C GLU A 288 23.51 8.09 -6.39
N ALA A 289 23.10 6.99 -7.02
CA ALA A 289 23.04 6.89 -8.48
C ALA A 289 22.19 8.01 -9.10
N ILE A 290 21.02 8.30 -8.52
CA ILE A 290 20.14 9.38 -9.00
C ILE A 290 20.81 10.74 -8.84
N SER A 291 21.46 11.00 -7.69
CA SER A 291 22.22 12.24 -7.49
C SER A 291 23.32 12.39 -8.54
N ARG A 292 24.08 11.32 -8.82
CA ARG A 292 25.13 11.32 -9.86
C ARG A 292 24.58 11.60 -11.25
N LEU A 293 23.39 11.10 -11.58
CA LEU A 293 22.75 11.39 -12.88
C LEU A 293 22.42 12.89 -13.00
N VAL A 294 21.90 13.51 -11.95
CA VAL A 294 21.64 14.96 -11.95
C VAL A 294 22.95 15.75 -12.03
N GLU A 295 23.98 15.36 -11.28
CA GLU A 295 25.30 15.99 -11.30
C GLU A 295 26.01 15.86 -12.66
N ARG A 296 25.74 14.77 -13.40
CA ARG A 296 26.19 14.58 -14.80
C ARG A 296 25.42 15.46 -15.80
N GLY A 297 24.45 16.26 -15.34
CA GLY A 297 23.71 17.21 -16.15
C GLY A 297 22.46 16.65 -16.82
N LEU A 298 22.03 15.42 -16.49
CA LEU A 298 20.79 14.88 -17.05
C LEU A 298 19.59 15.70 -16.57
N ASN A 299 18.65 15.95 -17.47
CA ASN A 299 17.42 16.62 -17.11
C ASN A 299 16.52 15.70 -16.28
N ILE A 300 15.54 16.28 -15.59
CA ILE A 300 14.70 15.54 -14.63
C ILE A 300 13.86 14.45 -15.33
N MET A 301 13.47 14.66 -16.59
CA MET A 301 12.72 13.66 -17.35
C MET A 301 13.59 12.45 -17.71
N GLU A 302 14.86 12.68 -18.09
CA GLU A 302 15.83 11.62 -18.32
C GLU A 302 16.11 10.85 -17.02
N VAL A 303 16.36 11.56 -15.93
CA VAL A 303 16.56 10.95 -14.61
C VAL A 303 15.34 10.11 -14.20
N ALA A 304 14.12 10.62 -14.43
CA ALA A 304 12.89 9.89 -14.17
C ALA A 304 12.74 8.63 -15.03
N ALA A 305 13.10 8.71 -16.32
CA ALA A 305 13.07 7.58 -17.24
C ALA A 305 14.04 6.46 -16.81
N VAL A 306 15.28 6.82 -16.48
CA VAL A 306 16.31 5.87 -16.00
C VAL A 306 15.88 5.24 -14.67
N SER A 307 15.60 6.08 -13.68
CA SER A 307 15.30 5.62 -12.33
C SER A 307 13.89 4.98 -12.20
N GLY A 308 12.95 5.27 -13.10
CA GLY A 308 11.58 4.77 -13.04
C GLY A 308 10.75 5.40 -11.91
N HIS A 309 10.89 6.70 -11.71
CA HIS A 309 10.03 7.49 -10.83
C HIS A 309 8.71 7.85 -11.54
N GLN A 310 7.60 7.73 -10.82
CA GLN A 310 6.26 7.99 -11.36
C GLN A 310 5.90 9.47 -11.32
N THR A 311 6.31 10.18 -10.26
CA THR A 311 5.99 11.59 -10.06
C THR A 311 7.27 12.39 -9.86
N MET A 312 7.29 13.61 -10.40
CA MET A 312 8.43 14.53 -10.25
C MET A 312 8.65 14.95 -8.80
N GLN A 313 7.60 14.91 -7.98
CA GLN A 313 7.70 15.17 -6.54
C GLN A 313 8.67 14.21 -5.83
N MET A 314 8.82 12.97 -6.33
CA MET A 314 9.81 12.03 -5.79
C MET A 314 11.24 12.47 -6.10
N LEU A 315 11.44 13.18 -7.22
CA LEU A 315 12.75 13.66 -7.67
C LEU A 315 13.13 15.03 -7.13
N LYS A 316 12.18 15.81 -6.60
CA LYS A 316 12.40 17.18 -6.08
C LYS A 316 13.60 17.32 -5.14
N ARG A 317 13.94 16.27 -4.38
CA ARG A 317 15.09 16.26 -3.46
C ARG A 317 16.46 16.16 -4.15
N TYR A 318 16.49 15.72 -5.41
CA TYR A 318 17.72 15.64 -6.19
C TYR A 318 17.90 16.89 -7.05
N THR A 319 16.87 17.73 -7.14
CA THR A 319 16.87 18.96 -7.95
C THR A 319 17.30 20.16 -7.13
N HIS A 320 18.22 20.00 -6.18
CA HIS A 320 18.87 21.14 -5.52
C HIS A 320 19.79 21.81 -6.54
N LEU A 321 19.17 22.48 -7.50
CA LEU A 321 19.82 23.36 -8.44
C LEU A 321 20.45 24.47 -7.60
N ARG A 322 21.78 24.56 -7.59
CA ARG A 322 22.44 25.72 -7.00
C ARG A 322 22.09 26.92 -7.87
N ALA A 323 21.83 28.06 -7.24
CA ALA A 323 21.54 29.29 -7.97
C ALA A 323 22.69 29.66 -8.94
N GLU A 324 23.92 29.32 -8.55
CA GLU A 324 25.14 29.42 -9.36
C GLU A 324 25.05 28.61 -10.67
N ASP A 325 24.60 27.36 -10.60
CA ASP A 325 24.45 26.47 -11.78
C ASP A 325 23.33 26.96 -12.72
N ILE A 326 22.31 27.62 -12.16
CA ILE A 326 21.25 28.26 -12.93
C ILE A 326 21.78 29.55 -13.57
N ALA A 327 22.54 30.36 -12.84
CA ALA A 327 23.12 31.60 -13.35
C ALA A 327 24.02 31.36 -14.56
N LEU A 328 24.89 30.34 -14.51
CA LEU A 328 25.73 29.91 -15.64
C LEU A 328 24.91 29.53 -16.89
N LYS A 329 23.65 29.13 -16.73
CA LYS A 329 22.74 28.78 -17.83
C LYS A 329 21.92 29.95 -18.36
N LEU A 330 21.86 31.07 -17.62
CA LEU A 330 21.04 32.23 -17.97
C LEU A 330 21.79 33.27 -18.82
N GLY A 331 23.11 33.13 -18.99
CA GLY A 331 23.96 34.04 -19.77
C GLY A 331 25.03 34.69 -18.91
#